data_AF-A0A3M1RK41-F1
#
_entry.id   AF-A0A3M1RK41-F1
#
_cell.length_a   1.000
_cell.length_b   1.000
_cell.length_c   1.000
_cell.angle_alpha   90.00
_cell.angle_beta   90.00
_cell.angle_gamma   90.00
#
_symmetry.space_group_name_H-M   'P 1'
#
loop_
_entity.id
_entity.type
_entity.pdbx_description
1 polymer ?
#
loop_
_entity_poly.entity_id
_entity_poly.type
_entity_poly.pdbx_seq_one_letter_code
_entity_poly.pdbx_strand_id
1 'polypeptide(L)'
;MAAYLLKRSGYTLIVLFLVSGITFFTTQLLPGNAAHLILGEYASPQKIRALERQMGLDKPVYLQYWTWLTAVVTGEWGRSLVM
;
A
#
# COMPACT_ATOMS: atom_id res chain seq x y z
N MET A 1 19.47 -3.43 -30.33
CA MET A 1 18.93 -2.39 -29.41
C MET A 1 17.66 -2.84 -28.68
N ALA A 2 16.61 -3.30 -29.37
CA ALA A 2 15.33 -3.68 -28.74
C ALA A 2 15.45 -4.78 -27.64
N ALA A 3 16.21 -5.85 -27.89
CA ALA A 3 16.45 -6.90 -26.88
C ALA A 3 17.20 -6.38 -25.63
N TYR A 4 18.12 -5.43 -25.82
CA TYR A 4 18.83 -4.78 -24.71
C TYR A 4 17.90 -3.88 -23.90
N LEU A 5 17.04 -3.10 -24.57
CA LEU A 5 16.04 -2.27 -23.91
C LEU A 5 15.04 -3.12 -23.12
N LEU A 6 14.53 -4.21 -23.71
CA LEU A 6 13.60 -5.11 -23.03
C LEU A 6 14.23 -5.76 -21.79
N LYS A 7 15.48 -6.24 -21.91
CA LYS A 7 16.23 -6.81 -20.79
C LYS A 7 16.45 -5.77 -19.67
N ARG A 8 16.80 -4.54 -20.04
CA ARG A 8 16.99 -3.44 -19.08
C ARG A 8 15.69 -3.06 -18.38
N SER A 9 14.59 -2.92 -19.11
CA SER A 9 13.26 -2.63 -18.55
C SER A 9 12.81 -3.73 -17.59
N GLY A 10 13.08 -5.00 -17.90
CA GLY A 10 12.80 -6.11 -16.98
C GLY A 10 13.51 -5.97 -15.64
N TYR A 11 14.82 -5.64 -15.64
CA TYR A 11 15.55 -5.38 -14.39
C TYR A 11 14.99 -4.18 -13.63
N THR A 12 14.66 -3.09 -14.34
CA THR A 12 14.05 -1.91 -13.69
C THR A 12 12.73 -2.25 -13.03
N LEU A 13 11.86 -3.02 -13.67
CA LEU A 13 10.58 -3.46 -13.09
C LEU A 13 10.78 -4.33 -11.85
N ILE A 14 11.75 -5.24 -11.87
CA ILE A 14 12.08 -6.07 -10.69
C ILE A 14 12.56 -5.19 -9.54
N VAL A 15 13.48 -4.25 -9.80
CA VAL A 15 13.98 -3.33 -8.76
C VAL A 15 12.84 -2.49 -8.19
N LEU A 16 11.98 -1.92 -9.04
CA LEU A 16 10.82 -1.14 -8.60
C LEU A 16 9.89 -1.98 -7.72
N PHE A 17 9.59 -3.21 -8.13
CA PHE A 17 8.74 -4.13 -7.37
C PHE A 17 9.35 -4.49 -5.99
N LEU A 18 10.66 -4.73 -5.95
CA LEU A 18 11.35 -5.01 -4.68
C LEU A 18 11.35 -3.80 -3.76
N VAL A 19 11.69 -2.62 -4.27
CA VAL A 19 11.69 -1.37 -3.49
C VAL A 19 10.28 -1.06 -2.99
N SER A 20 9.25 -1.17 -3.84
CA SER A 20 7.86 -0.94 -3.46
C SER A 20 7.39 -1.92 -2.39
N GLY A 21 7.75 -3.20 -2.53
CA GLY A 21 7.48 -4.23 -1.53
C GLY A 21 8.13 -3.88 -0.19
N ILE A 22 9.44 -3.60 -0.19
CA ILE A 22 10.18 -3.22 1.02
C ILE A 22 9.53 -2.02 1.71
N THR A 23 9.27 -0.94 0.98
CA THR A 23 8.62 0.25 1.52
C THR A 23 7.26 -0.07 2.14
N PHE A 24 6.43 -0.84 1.42
CA PHE A 24 5.11 -1.23 1.91
C PHE A 24 5.19 -2.07 3.21
N PHE A 25 6.06 -3.07 3.26
CA PHE A 25 6.22 -3.88 4.46
C PHE A 25 6.81 -3.09 5.63
N THR A 26 7.73 -2.16 5.37
CA THR A 26 8.24 -1.24 6.40
C THR A 26 7.10 -0.38 6.97
N THR A 27 6.18 0.10 6.13
CA THR A 27 5.02 0.86 6.63
C THR A 27 4.07 0.03 7.48
N GLN A 28 3.93 -1.27 7.21
CA GLN A 28 3.09 -2.17 8.01
C GLN A 28 3.73 -2.53 9.36
N LEU A 29 5.06 -2.39 9.47
CA LEU A 29 5.78 -2.57 10.73
C LEU A 29 5.71 -1.33 11.64
N LEU A 30 5.26 -0.18 11.11
CA LEU A 30 5.06 1.01 11.92
C LEU A 30 3.97 0.73 12.97
N PRO A 31 4.21 1.09 14.24
CA PRO A 31 3.19 0.94 15.27
C PRO A 31 2.03 1.89 15.00
N GLY A 32 0.83 1.33 14.86
CA GLY A 32 -0.40 2.08 14.60
C GLY A 32 -1.11 1.60 13.34
N ASN A 33 -2.39 1.25 13.48
CA ASN A 33 -3.23 0.94 12.33
C ASN A 33 -3.57 2.24 11.59
N ALA A 34 -3.53 2.25 10.26
CA ALA A 34 -3.97 3.40 9.47
C ALA A 34 -5.40 3.86 9.85
N ALA A 35 -6.31 2.94 10.20
CA ALA A 35 -7.64 3.32 10.69
C ALA A 35 -7.61 4.10 12.02
N HIS A 36 -6.69 3.76 12.93
CA HIS A 36 -6.48 4.47 14.19
C HIS A 36 -5.84 5.84 13.96
N LEU A 37 -4.92 5.95 12.99
CA LEU A 37 -4.31 7.23 12.61
C LEU A 37 -5.33 8.19 12.00
N ILE A 38 -6.25 7.68 11.18
CA ILE A 38 -7.27 8.49 10.49
C ILE A 38 -8.37 8.96 11.45
N LEU A 39 -8.91 8.05 12.27
CA LEU A 39 -10.04 8.36 13.15
C LEU A 39 -9.60 8.98 14.48
N GLY A 40 -8.31 8.92 14.79
CA GLY A 40 -7.75 9.33 16.08
C GLY A 40 -7.90 8.27 17.16
N GLU A 41 -7.17 8.48 18.26
CA GLU A 41 -7.07 7.54 19.38
C GLU A 41 -8.39 7.33 20.14
N TYR A 42 -9.31 8.30 20.06
CA TYR A 42 -10.63 8.27 20.72
C TYR A 42 -11.75 7.70 19.85
N ALA A 43 -11.44 7.17 18.67
CA ALA A 43 -12.45 6.60 17.78
C ALA A 43 -13.12 5.37 18.40
N SER A 44 -14.44 5.23 18.22
CA SER A 44 -15.12 4.03 18.71
C SER A 44 -14.61 2.77 17.98
N PRO A 45 -14.45 1.63 18.68
CA PRO A 45 -13.95 0.40 18.05
C PRO A 45 -14.78 -0.07 16.85
N GLN A 46 -16.07 0.28 16.83
CA GLN A 46 -16.98 -0.02 15.73
C GLN A 46 -16.64 0.78 14.47
N LYS A 47 -16.29 2.07 14.62
CA LYS A 47 -15.88 2.95 13.52
C LYS A 47 -14.52 2.52 12.95
N ILE A 48 -13.59 2.14 13.82
CA ILE A 48 -12.28 1.59 13.41
C ILE A 48 -12.47 0.35 12.55
N ARG A 49 -13.22 -0.66 13.01
CA ARG A 49 -13.48 -1.88 12.23
C ARG A 49 -14.27 -1.66 10.95
N ALA A 50 -15.12 -0.64 10.91
CA ALA A 50 -15.82 -0.27 9.68
C ALA A 50 -14.81 0.31 8.66
N LEU A 51 -13.91 1.18 9.12
CA LEU A 51 -12.90 1.81 8.29
C LEU A 51 -11.82 0.81 7.82
N GLU A 52 -11.39 -0.11 8.68
CA GLU A 52 -10.49 -1.20 8.31
C GLU A 52 -11.04 -2.00 7.12
N ARG A 53 -12.32 -2.39 7.20
CA ARG A 53 -13.01 -3.11 6.12
C ARG A 53 -13.16 -2.28 4.85
N GLN A 54 -13.46 -1.00 4.98
CA GLN A 54 -13.55 -0.09 3.82
C GLN A 54 -12.21 0.09 3.12
N MET A 55 -11.11 0.15 3.88
CA MET A 55 -9.75 0.28 3.35
C MET A 55 -9.10 -1.07 3.02
N GLY A 56 -9.74 -2.19 3.34
CA GLY A 56 -9.21 -3.54 3.15
C GLY A 56 -8.04 -3.89 4.07
N LEU A 57 -7.88 -3.18 5.20
CA LEU A 57 -6.82 -3.43 6.20
C LEU A 57 -7.04 -4.73 6.97
N ASP A 58 -8.25 -5.28 6.90
CA ASP A 58 -8.62 -6.59 7.45
C ASP A 58 -8.17 -7.76 6.56
N LYS A 59 -7.70 -7.50 5.34
CA LYS A 59 -7.25 -8.52 4.40
C LYS A 59 -5.81 -8.98 4.68
N PRO A 60 -5.41 -10.18 4.24
CA PRO A 60 -4.01 -10.59 4.23
C PRO A 60 -3.08 -9.55 3.59
N VAL A 61 -1.89 -9.36 4.17
CA VAL A 61 -0.93 -8.31 3.77
C VAL A 61 -0.56 -8.36 2.28
N TYR A 62 -0.45 -9.56 1.70
CA TYR A 62 -0.16 -9.71 0.27
C TYR A 62 -1.28 -9.19 -0.64
N LEU A 63 -2.56 -9.31 -0.21
CA LEU A 63 -3.70 -8.74 -0.92
C LEU A 63 -3.74 -7.21 -0.77
N GLN A 64 -3.39 -6.69 0.41
CA GLN A 64 -3.27 -5.26 0.63
C GLN A 64 -2.20 -4.65 -0.30
N TYR A 65 -1.03 -5.29 -0.38
CA TYR A 65 0.05 -4.89 -1.28
C TYR A 65 -0.39 -4.93 -2.75
N TRP A 66 -1.06 -5.99 -3.20
CA TRP A 66 -1.50 -6.09 -4.60
C TRP A 66 -2.56 -5.04 -4.94
N THR A 67 -3.50 -4.78 -4.03
CA THR A 67 -4.53 -3.74 -4.20
C THR A 67 -3.87 -2.35 -4.28
N TRP A 68 -2.91 -2.07 -3.41
CA TRP A 68 -2.16 -0.82 -3.43
C TRP A 68 -1.30 -0.67 -4.70
N LEU A 69 -0.56 -1.71 -5.07
CA LEU A 69 0.33 -1.69 -6.24
C LEU A 69 -0.47 -1.48 -7.54
N THR A 70 -1.60 -2.17 -7.68
CA THR A 70 -2.48 -2.01 -8.86
C THR A 70 -3.05 -0.60 -8.92
N ALA A 71 -3.54 -0.05 -7.80
CA ALA A 71 -4.02 1.33 -7.72
C ALA A 71 -2.94 2.33 -8.19
N VAL A 72 -1.71 2.24 -7.64
CA VAL A 72 -0.59 3.12 -8.01
C VAL A 72 -0.26 3.01 -9.51
N VAL A 73 -0.18 1.81 -10.06
CA VAL A 73 0.10 1.60 -11.49
C VAL A 73 -1.03 2.12 -12.39
N THR A 74 -2.28 2.11 -11.91
CA THR A 74 -3.43 2.71 -12.61
C THR A 74 -3.56 4.23 -12.42
N GLY A 75 -2.67 4.86 -11.64
CA GLY A 75 -2.69 6.30 -11.37
C GLY A 75 -3.52 6.72 -10.17
N GLU A 76 -4.02 5.78 -9.38
CA GLU A 76 -4.76 5.99 -8.13
C GLU A 76 -3.77 5.89 -6.94
N TRP A 77 -3.17 7.01 -6.59
CA TRP A 77 -2.09 7.08 -5.58
C TRP A 77 -2.59 7.00 -4.13
N GLY A 78 -3.91 6.96 -3.93
CA GLY A 78 -4.56 7.07 -2.62
C GLY A 78 -4.94 8.50 -2.26
N ARG A 79 -5.57 8.65 -1.08
CA ARG A 79 -5.97 9.96 -0.54
C ARG A 79 -5.02 10.35 0.58
N SER A 80 -4.55 11.61 0.58
CA SER A 80 -3.81 12.14 1.72
C SER A 80 -4.71 12.15 2.95
N LEU A 81 -4.21 11.58 4.05
CA LEU A 81 -4.93 11.50 5.32
C LEU A 81 -4.64 12.72 6.21
N VAL A 82 -3.67 13.54 5.81
CA VAL A 82 -3.28 14.78 6.48
C VAL A 82 -3.54 15.91 5.48
N MET A 83 -4.22 16.95 5.94
CA MET A 83 -4.45 18.19 5.21
C MET A 83 -3.58 19.28 5.80
#